data_AF-A0A7Y5QFY6-F1
#
_entry.id   AF-A0A7Y5QFY6-F1
#
_cell.length_a   1.000
_cell.length_b   1.000
_cell.length_c   1.000
_cell.angle_alpha   90.00
_cell.angle_beta   90.00
_cell.angle_gamma   90.00
#
_symmetry.space_group_name_H-M   'P 1'
#
loop_
_entity.id
_entity.type
_entity.pdbx_description
1 polymer ?
#
loop_
_entity_poly.entity_id
_entity_poly.type
_entity_poly.pdbx_seq_one_letter_code
_entity_poly.pdbx_strand_id
1 'polypeptide(L)'
;MNDAMPTQPAQPRALSLAQALGFSEQDLDANHGGRLSEAQMNRLRRLQRRSLIGIAAGMVFNGLAAAVFIYLGASSESPVLTVIGMGLTVVNAMIVGVGGATFMRAQHDLRAGEVAALEGKLIHTIRVNRRKRTYMIDIAGERLVIPREVFTAFDEGSAYRLYRSPATRILLSAEKLQGN
;
A
#
# COMPACT_ATOMS: atom_id res chain seq x y z
N MET A 1 -4.88 -56.33 7.18
CA MET A 1 -4.02 -55.21 7.61
C MET A 1 -4.42 -54.03 6.75
N ASN A 2 -5.38 -53.23 7.22
CA ASN A 2 -5.93 -52.11 6.47
C ASN A 2 -5.00 -50.91 6.69
N ASP A 3 -4.17 -50.61 5.69
CA ASP A 3 -3.40 -49.37 5.66
C ASP A 3 -4.37 -48.20 5.68
N ALA A 4 -4.40 -47.51 6.83
CA ALA A 4 -5.11 -46.27 6.99
C ALA A 4 -4.52 -45.24 6.02
N MET A 5 -5.27 -44.94 4.96
CA MET A 5 -4.93 -43.91 4.00
C MET A 5 -4.64 -42.61 4.76
N PRO A 6 -3.45 -42.00 4.63
CA PRO A 6 -3.12 -40.77 5.33
C PRO A 6 -4.11 -39.69 4.91
N THR A 7 -4.89 -39.19 5.86
CA THR A 7 -5.79 -38.06 5.68
C THR A 7 -4.97 -36.85 5.24
N GLN A 8 -5.08 -36.53 3.95
CA GLN A 8 -4.42 -35.35 3.38
C GLN A 8 -4.89 -34.13 4.18
N PRO A 9 -3.99 -33.32 4.78
CA PRO A 9 -4.38 -32.19 5.59
C PRO A 9 -5.22 -31.24 4.73
N ALA A 10 -6.40 -30.88 5.24
CA ALA A 10 -7.31 -29.97 4.56
C ALA A 10 -6.57 -28.69 4.17
N GLN A 11 -6.41 -28.45 2.87
CA GLN A 11 -5.79 -27.23 2.39
C GLN A 11 -6.64 -26.04 2.86
N PRO A 12 -6.04 -25.00 3.47
CA PRO A 12 -6.79 -23.83 3.90
C PRO A 12 -7.48 -23.21 2.68
N ARG A 13 -8.81 -23.03 2.76
CA ARG A 13 -9.60 -22.41 1.69
C ARG A 13 -9.02 -21.02 1.39
N ALA A 14 -8.64 -20.78 0.14
CA ALA A 14 -8.20 -19.45 -0.30
C ALA A 14 -9.30 -18.43 0.00
N LEU A 15 -8.92 -17.27 0.52
CA LEU A 15 -9.85 -16.16 0.74
C LEU A 15 -10.44 -15.74 -0.60
N SER A 16 -11.74 -15.41 -0.61
CA SER A 16 -12.33 -14.76 -1.78
C SER A 16 -11.67 -13.40 -2.02
N LEU A 17 -11.71 -12.94 -3.27
CA LEU A 17 -11.13 -11.65 -3.67
C LEU A 17 -11.72 -10.47 -2.86
N ALA A 18 -13.03 -10.50 -2.61
CA ALA A 18 -13.74 -9.53 -1.76
C ALA A 18 -13.20 -9.52 -0.32
N GLN A 19 -12.97 -10.70 0.27
CA GLN A 19 -12.39 -10.82 1.61
C GLN A 19 -10.94 -10.38 1.66
N ALA A 20 -10.12 -10.75 0.67
CA ALA A 20 -8.70 -10.42 0.63
C ALA A 20 -8.45 -8.92 0.46
N LEU A 21 -9.26 -8.24 -0.37
CA LEU A 21 -9.17 -6.78 -0.61
C LEU A 21 -10.07 -5.95 0.33
N GLY A 22 -10.98 -6.61 1.06
CA GLY A 22 -11.91 -5.96 1.99
C GLY A 22 -12.87 -4.99 1.30
N PHE A 23 -13.57 -5.46 0.25
CA PHE A 23 -14.61 -4.70 -0.46
C PHE A 23 -15.96 -5.45 -0.45
N SER A 24 -17.05 -4.72 -0.68
CA SER A 24 -18.42 -5.23 -0.77
C SER A 24 -19.00 -5.14 -2.20
N GLU A 25 -20.17 -5.70 -2.45
CA GLU A 25 -20.89 -5.52 -3.73
C GLU A 25 -21.24 -4.06 -3.99
N GLN A 26 -21.66 -3.32 -2.95
CA GLN A 26 -21.92 -1.88 -3.05
C GLN A 26 -20.67 -1.09 -3.50
N ASP A 27 -19.47 -1.56 -3.11
CA ASP A 27 -18.22 -0.98 -3.59
C ASP A 27 -18.02 -1.24 -5.09
N LEU A 28 -18.38 -2.42 -5.59
CA LEU A 28 -18.30 -2.72 -7.03
C LEU A 28 -19.31 -1.88 -7.82
N ASP A 29 -20.55 -1.75 -7.33
CA ASP A 29 -21.58 -0.94 -7.99
C ASP A 29 -21.15 0.54 -8.12
N ALA A 30 -20.57 1.10 -7.05
CA ALA A 30 -20.01 2.45 -7.09
C ALA A 30 -18.86 2.56 -8.10
N ASN A 31 -17.98 1.57 -8.11
CA ASN A 31 -16.80 1.52 -8.96
C ASN A 31 -17.13 1.34 -10.45
N HIS A 32 -18.16 0.56 -10.77
CA HIS A 32 -18.71 0.44 -12.13
C HIS A 32 -19.16 1.81 -12.65
N GLY A 33 -19.69 2.66 -11.76
CA GLY A 33 -20.03 4.06 -12.02
C GLY A 33 -18.84 5.03 -11.97
N GLY A 34 -17.59 4.54 -11.89
CA GLY A 34 -16.38 5.36 -11.86
C GLY A 34 -16.15 6.14 -10.56
N ARG A 35 -16.85 5.80 -9.47
CA ARG A 35 -16.80 6.53 -8.20
C ARG A 35 -16.36 5.66 -7.03
N LEU A 36 -15.77 6.31 -6.03
CA LEU A 36 -15.49 5.70 -4.73
C LEU A 36 -16.78 5.50 -3.95
N SER A 37 -16.90 4.36 -3.28
CA SER A 37 -17.92 4.18 -2.24
C SER A 37 -17.57 4.95 -0.96
N GLU A 38 -18.56 5.19 -0.10
CA GLU A 38 -18.32 5.81 1.22
C GLU A 38 -17.36 4.97 2.08
N ALA A 39 -17.46 3.64 2.01
CA ALA A 39 -16.59 2.73 2.75
C ALA A 39 -15.13 2.87 2.29
N GLN A 40 -14.89 2.94 0.98
CA GLN A 40 -13.57 3.15 0.40
C GLN A 40 -13.03 4.54 0.74
N MET A 41 -13.83 5.60 0.65
CA MET A 41 -13.43 6.95 1.08
C MET A 41 -13.00 6.97 2.55
N ASN A 42 -13.77 6.31 3.42
CA ASN A 42 -13.45 6.20 4.85
C ASN A 42 -12.19 5.37 5.10
N ARG A 43 -11.92 4.34 4.29
CA ARG A 43 -10.67 3.58 4.32
C ARG A 43 -9.47 4.45 3.92
N LEU A 44 -9.58 5.20 2.84
CA LEU A 44 -8.54 6.12 2.36
C LEU A 44 -8.25 7.23 3.38
N ARG A 45 -9.27 7.84 3.99
CA ARG A 45 -9.10 8.82 5.09
C ARG A 45 -8.35 8.23 6.29
N ARG A 46 -8.67 6.98 6.67
CA ARG A 46 -7.97 6.28 7.76
C ARG A 46 -6.49 6.03 7.43
N LEU A 47 -6.19 5.62 6.20
CA LEU A 47 -4.82 5.45 5.73
C LEU A 47 -4.05 6.79 5.73
N GLN A 48 -4.67 7.85 5.20
CA GLN A 48 -4.11 9.21 5.20
C GLN A 48 -3.82 9.69 6.63
N ARG A 49 -4.77 9.56 7.56
CA ARG A 49 -4.58 9.94 8.97
C ARG A 49 -3.44 9.16 9.63
N ARG A 50 -3.35 7.84 9.41
CA ARG A 50 -2.25 7.02 9.94
C ARG A 50 -0.89 7.46 9.39
N SER A 51 -0.82 7.75 8.08
CA SER A 51 0.39 8.26 7.44
C SER A 51 0.80 9.61 8.04
N LEU A 52 -0.13 10.55 8.21
CA LEU A 52 0.12 11.84 8.83
C LEU A 52 0.64 11.73 10.26
N ILE A 53 0.05 10.85 11.07
CA ILE A 53 0.53 10.59 12.44
C ILE A 53 1.98 10.08 12.40
N GLY A 54 2.30 9.15 11.51
CA GLY A 54 3.66 8.64 11.34
C GLY A 54 4.66 9.72 10.90
N ILE A 55 4.28 10.57 9.94
CA ILE A 55 5.09 11.70 9.48
C ILE A 55 5.33 12.69 10.63
N ALA A 56 4.27 13.09 11.33
CA ALA A 56 4.36 14.02 12.46
C ALA A 56 5.23 13.48 13.59
N ALA A 57 5.04 12.21 13.98
CA ALA A 57 5.87 11.56 14.99
C ALA A 57 7.34 11.49 14.57
N GLY A 58 7.61 11.12 13.32
CA GLY A 58 8.96 11.10 12.75
C GLY A 58 9.60 12.49 12.73
N MET A 59 8.83 13.53 12.42
CA MET A 59 9.31 14.91 12.41
C MET A 59 9.71 15.40 13.80
N VAL A 60 8.83 15.20 14.78
CA VAL A 60 9.09 15.60 16.17
C VAL A 60 10.33 14.88 16.70
N PHE A 61 10.41 13.56 16.49
CA PHE A 61 11.53 12.77 16.95
C PHE A 61 12.86 13.22 16.32
N ASN A 62 12.92 13.34 14.98
CA ASN A 62 14.14 13.77 14.29
C ASN A 62 14.52 15.21 14.62
N GLY A 63 13.53 16.10 14.74
CA GLY A 63 13.77 17.50 15.12
C GLY A 63 14.40 17.63 16.50
N LEU A 64 13.88 16.90 17.49
CA LEU A 64 14.44 16.89 18.84
C LEU A 64 15.85 16.28 18.85
N ALA A 65 16.07 15.15 18.15
CA ALA A 65 17.38 14.55 18.04
C ALA A 65 18.40 15.50 17.41
N ALA A 66 18.03 16.15 16.29
CA ALA A 66 18.87 17.15 15.63
C ALA A 66 19.26 18.29 16.57
N ALA A 67 18.28 18.84 17.30
CA ALA A 67 18.51 19.92 18.26
C ALA A 67 19.49 19.50 19.37
N VAL A 68 19.33 18.29 19.91
CA VAL A 68 20.25 17.73 20.93
C VAL A 68 21.66 17.58 20.38
N PHE A 69 21.83 17.01 19.18
CA PHE A 69 23.16 16.83 18.57
C PHE A 69 23.84 18.15 18.24
N ILE A 70 23.11 19.15 17.74
CA ILE A 70 23.65 20.50 17.50
C ILE A 70 24.07 21.14 18.81
N TYR A 71 23.23 21.09 19.85
CA TYR A 71 23.53 21.67 21.15
C TYR A 71 24.77 21.04 21.81
N LEU A 72 24.83 19.71 21.85
CA LEU A 72 25.99 19.00 22.39
C LEU A 72 27.24 19.23 21.56
N GLY A 73 27.12 19.26 20.22
CA GLY A 73 28.22 19.58 19.32
C GLY A 73 28.80 20.97 19.56
N ALA A 74 27.94 21.98 19.72
CA ALA A 74 28.36 23.34 20.05
C ALA A 74 29.01 23.44 21.45
N SER A 75 28.44 22.75 22.44
CA SER A 75 28.90 22.83 23.84
C SER A 75 30.22 22.10 24.09
N SER A 76 30.50 21.07 23.30
CA SER A 76 31.73 20.25 23.39
C SER A 76 32.75 20.57 22.31
N GLU A 77 32.53 21.61 21.50
CA GLU A 77 33.33 21.95 20.32
C GLU A 77 33.55 20.76 19.35
N SER A 78 32.57 19.85 19.30
CA SER A 78 32.63 18.66 18.46
C SER A 78 32.00 18.93 17.08
N PRO A 79 32.79 19.09 16.00
CA PRO A 79 32.26 19.29 14.67
C PRO A 79 31.47 18.09 14.17
N VAL A 80 31.83 16.87 14.63
CA VAL A 80 31.16 15.63 14.22
C VAL A 80 29.70 15.62 14.68
N LEU A 81 29.42 15.93 15.95
CA LEU A 81 28.05 15.97 16.48
C LEU A 81 27.20 17.05 15.79
N THR A 82 27.82 18.20 15.50
CA THR A 82 27.17 19.30 14.78
C THR A 82 26.76 18.87 13.36
N VAL A 83 27.66 18.21 12.62
CA VAL A 83 27.37 17.68 11.28
C VAL A 83 26.28 16.61 11.31
N ILE A 84 26.27 15.73 12.31
CA ILE A 84 25.19 14.73 12.49
C ILE A 84 23.84 15.44 12.68
N GLY A 85 23.79 16.45 13.56
CA GLY A 85 22.57 17.20 13.81
C GLY A 85 22.05 17.93 12.55
N MET A 86 22.93 18.57 11.79
CA MET A 86 22.58 19.16 10.48
C MET A 86 22.06 18.09 9.50
N GLY A 87 22.69 16.92 9.44
CA GLY A 87 22.23 15.79 8.64
C GLY A 87 20.80 15.36 8.99
N LEU A 88 20.50 15.27 10.30
CA LEU A 88 19.14 14.97 10.78
C LEU A 88 18.12 16.05 10.39
N THR A 89 18.50 17.33 10.37
CA THR A 89 17.64 18.41 9.86
C THR A 89 17.29 18.23 8.38
N VAL A 90 18.26 17.85 7.56
CA VAL A 90 18.02 17.55 6.13
C VAL A 90 17.10 16.34 5.97
N VAL A 91 17.32 15.28 6.73
CA VAL A 91 16.43 14.10 6.74
C VAL A 91 15.01 14.50 7.13
N ASN A 92 14.85 15.36 8.14
CA ASN A 92 13.54 15.85 8.56
C ASN A 92 12.84 16.63 7.44
N ALA A 93 13.54 17.51 6.73
CA ALA A 93 12.99 18.23 5.58
C ALA A 93 12.56 17.27 4.45
N MET A 94 13.31 16.20 4.19
CA MET A 94 12.92 15.17 3.22
C MET A 94 11.65 14.42 3.64
N ILE A 95 11.51 14.10 4.93
CA ILE A 95 10.30 13.46 5.47
C ILE A 95 9.08 14.36 5.22
N VAL A 96 9.19 15.67 5.48
CA VAL A 96 8.13 16.64 5.21
C VAL A 96 7.79 16.71 3.72
N GLY A 97 8.80 16.81 2.86
CA GLY A 97 8.58 16.91 1.41
C GLY A 97 7.88 15.68 0.82
N VAL A 98 8.39 14.48 1.12
CA VAL A 98 7.80 13.21 0.63
C VAL A 98 6.42 12.98 1.25
N GLY A 99 6.28 13.27 2.55
CA GLY A 99 5.03 13.16 3.27
C GLY A 99 3.95 14.10 2.73
N GLY A 100 4.29 15.36 2.50
CA GLY A 100 3.42 16.37 1.91
C GLY A 100 2.97 16.00 0.50
N ALA A 101 3.88 15.53 -0.37
CA ALA A 101 3.52 15.06 -1.70
C ALA A 101 2.54 13.87 -1.66
N THR A 102 2.77 12.92 -0.75
CA THR A 102 1.87 11.77 -0.55
C THR A 102 0.49 12.22 -0.04
N PHE A 103 0.46 13.17 0.90
CA PHE A 103 -0.76 13.76 1.42
C PHE A 103 -1.57 14.48 0.33
N MET A 104 -0.92 15.26 -0.53
CA MET A 104 -1.58 15.97 -1.63
C MET A 104 -2.21 14.98 -2.63
N ARG A 105 -1.53 13.89 -2.98
CA ARG A 105 -2.09 12.84 -3.87
C ARG A 105 -3.31 12.17 -3.23
N ALA A 106 -3.22 11.79 -1.95
CA ALA A 106 -4.34 11.19 -1.24
C ALA A 106 -5.53 12.16 -1.11
N GLN A 107 -5.26 13.44 -0.89
CA GLN A 107 -6.27 14.48 -0.82
C GLN A 107 -6.94 14.72 -2.18
N HIS A 108 -6.18 14.62 -3.27
CA HIS A 108 -6.71 14.68 -4.62
C HIS A 108 -7.70 13.53 -4.86
N ASP A 109 -7.31 12.28 -4.58
CA ASP A 109 -8.20 11.12 -4.74
C ASP A 109 -9.47 11.22 -3.90
N LEU A 110 -9.36 11.69 -2.66
CA LEU A 110 -10.50 11.87 -1.76
C LEU A 110 -11.45 12.99 -2.20
N ARG A 111 -10.94 14.05 -2.83
CA ARG A 111 -11.76 15.16 -3.35
C ARG A 111 -12.42 14.82 -4.67
N ALA A 112 -11.70 14.15 -5.56
CA ALA A 112 -12.23 13.69 -6.85
C ALA A 112 -13.33 12.65 -6.62
N GLY A 113 -13.16 11.74 -5.67
CA GLY A 113 -14.16 10.71 -5.43
C GLY A 113 -14.22 9.67 -6.56
N GLU A 114 -13.18 9.60 -7.39
CA GLU A 114 -13.14 8.81 -8.63
C GLU A 114 -12.31 7.54 -8.47
N VAL A 115 -12.61 6.54 -9.29
CA VAL A 115 -11.78 5.35 -9.46
C VAL A 115 -11.31 5.22 -10.91
N ALA A 116 -10.09 4.74 -11.08
CA ALA A 116 -9.57 4.29 -12.36
C ALA A 116 -9.75 2.77 -12.49
N ALA A 117 -10.28 2.33 -13.63
CA ALA A 117 -10.40 0.91 -13.98
C ALA A 117 -9.23 0.46 -14.86
N LEU A 118 -8.66 -0.70 -14.57
CA LEU A 118 -7.65 -1.38 -15.38
C LEU A 118 -8.16 -2.76 -15.77
N GLU A 119 -8.20 -3.05 -17.06
CA GLU A 119 -8.69 -4.33 -17.59
C GLU A 119 -7.59 -5.07 -18.33
N GLY A 120 -7.49 -6.37 -18.07
CA GLY A 120 -6.58 -7.22 -18.83
C GLY A 120 -6.38 -8.59 -18.21
N LYS A 121 -5.55 -9.38 -18.88
CA LYS A 121 -5.07 -10.64 -18.31
C LYS A 121 -4.06 -10.34 -17.21
N LEU A 122 -4.24 -11.00 -16.07
CA LEU A 122 -3.41 -10.84 -14.90
C LEU A 122 -2.26 -11.86 -14.92
N ILE A 123 -1.04 -11.38 -14.64
CA ILE A 123 0.17 -12.18 -14.57
C ILE A 123 0.80 -12.03 -13.18
N HIS A 124 1.14 -13.15 -12.57
CA HIS A 124 1.75 -13.25 -11.25
C HIS A 124 3.26 -13.17 -11.35
N THR A 125 3.83 -12.16 -10.70
CA THR A 125 5.27 -11.99 -10.60
C THR A 125 5.70 -12.06 -9.13
N ILE A 126 6.50 -13.06 -8.77
CA ILE A 126 7.11 -13.14 -7.44
C ILE A 126 8.58 -12.79 -7.56
N ARG A 127 8.99 -11.68 -6.92
CA ARG A 127 10.40 -11.32 -6.82
C ARG A 127 10.96 -11.77 -5.47
N VAL A 128 12.03 -12.56 -5.51
CA VAL A 128 12.75 -12.99 -4.30
C VAL A 128 14.03 -12.17 -4.16
N ASN A 129 14.19 -11.46 -3.03
CA ASN A 129 15.42 -10.74 -2.71
C ASN A 129 15.94 -11.21 -1.34
N ARG A 130 17.05 -11.96 -1.35
CA ARG A 130 17.62 -12.66 -0.19
C ARG A 130 16.56 -13.52 0.52
N ARG A 131 15.97 -13.00 1.59
CA ARG A 131 14.95 -13.68 2.42
C ARG A 131 13.56 -13.06 2.33
N LYS A 132 13.39 -11.95 1.60
CA LYS A 132 12.10 -11.27 1.43
C LYS A 132 11.50 -11.61 0.07
N ARG A 133 10.22 -11.99 0.07
CA ARG A 133 9.42 -12.19 -1.15
C ARG A 133 8.54 -10.97 -1.36
N THR A 134 8.52 -10.44 -2.57
CA THR A 134 7.62 -9.37 -2.97
C THR A 134 6.67 -9.94 -4.02
N TYR A 135 5.37 -9.88 -3.73
CA TYR A 135 4.31 -10.38 -4.60
C TYR A 135 3.81 -9.22 -5.45
N MET A 136 3.74 -9.45 -6.76
CA MET A 136 3.35 -8.44 -7.74
C MET A 136 2.37 -9.05 -8.72
N ILE A 137 1.45 -8.24 -9.19
CA ILE A 137 0.58 -8.57 -10.32
C ILE A 137 0.85 -7.58 -11.46
N ASP A 138 0.88 -8.10 -12.67
CA ASP A 138 1.01 -7.34 -13.90
C ASP A 138 -0.31 -7.43 -14.68
N ILE A 139 -0.91 -6.28 -15.03
CA ILE A 139 -2.17 -6.19 -15.77
C ILE A 139 -2.22 -4.89 -16.57
N ALA A 140 -2.66 -4.97 -17.84
CA ALA A 140 -2.71 -3.81 -18.74
C ALA A 140 -1.37 -3.04 -18.85
N GLY A 141 -0.23 -3.73 -18.74
CA GLY A 141 1.10 -3.12 -18.75
C GLY A 141 1.50 -2.43 -17.44
N GLU A 142 0.65 -2.48 -16.40
CA GLU A 142 0.91 -1.92 -15.09
C GLU A 142 1.26 -2.99 -14.06
N ARG A 143 2.25 -2.69 -13.21
CA ARG A 143 2.72 -3.55 -12.13
C ARG A 143 2.25 -3.03 -10.78
N LEU A 144 1.54 -3.86 -10.03
CA LEU A 144 1.07 -3.55 -8.67
C LEU A 144 1.75 -4.47 -7.65
N VAL A 145 2.35 -3.89 -6.62
CA VAL A 145 2.84 -4.64 -5.45
C VAL A 145 1.69 -4.84 -4.48
N ILE A 146 1.40 -6.09 -4.13
CA ILE A 146 0.26 -6.43 -3.27
C ILE A 146 0.66 -7.37 -2.12
N PRO A 147 -0.12 -7.42 -1.03
CA PRO A 147 0.06 -8.43 0.01
C PRO A 147 -0.08 -9.85 -0.51
N ARG A 148 0.53 -10.82 0.17
CA ARG A 148 0.50 -12.24 -0.23
C ARG A 148 -0.94 -12.76 -0.31
N GLU A 149 -1.78 -12.36 0.64
CA GLU A 149 -3.16 -12.80 0.79
C GLU A 149 -4.00 -12.37 -0.41
N VAL A 150 -3.78 -11.14 -0.88
CA VAL A 150 -4.41 -10.59 -2.09
C VAL A 150 -3.87 -11.30 -3.33
N PHE A 151 -2.56 -11.54 -3.39
CA PHE A 151 -1.92 -12.22 -4.52
C PHE A 151 -2.48 -13.64 -4.71
N THR A 152 -2.67 -14.39 -3.62
CA THR A 152 -3.24 -15.74 -3.68
C THR A 152 -4.74 -15.77 -3.99
N ALA A 153 -5.44 -14.64 -3.89
CA ALA A 153 -6.85 -14.53 -4.21
C ALA A 153 -7.12 -14.27 -5.71
N PHE A 154 -6.09 -13.93 -6.48
CA PHE A 154 -6.17 -13.81 -7.93
C PHE A 154 -5.83 -15.13 -8.62
N ASP A 155 -6.55 -15.41 -9.70
CA ASP A 155 -6.28 -16.55 -10.58
C ASP A 155 -5.31 -16.15 -11.69
N GLU A 156 -4.19 -16.85 -11.81
CA GLU A 156 -3.17 -16.58 -12.83
C GLU A 156 -3.74 -16.72 -14.25
N GLY A 157 -3.39 -15.78 -15.14
CA GLY A 157 -3.78 -15.78 -16.55
C GLY A 157 -5.25 -15.45 -16.82
N SER A 158 -6.07 -15.30 -15.78
CA SER A 158 -7.47 -14.89 -15.92
C SER A 158 -7.59 -13.39 -16.21
N ALA A 159 -8.67 -13.01 -16.88
CA ALA A 159 -8.99 -11.61 -17.13
C ALA A 159 -9.66 -11.00 -15.90
N TYR A 160 -9.20 -9.82 -15.50
CA TYR A 160 -9.75 -9.06 -14.38
C TYR A 160 -10.00 -7.62 -14.78
N ARG A 161 -10.93 -6.98 -14.05
CA ARG A 161 -11.04 -5.54 -13.96
C ARG A 161 -10.65 -5.11 -12.55
N LEU A 162 -9.61 -4.30 -12.43
CA LEU A 162 -9.12 -3.75 -11.18
C LEU A 162 -9.57 -2.30 -11.03
N TYR A 163 -10.04 -1.94 -9.86
CA TYR A 163 -10.39 -0.55 -9.53
C TYR A 163 -9.41 0.02 -8.53
N ARG A 164 -8.85 1.19 -8.84
CA ARG A 164 -7.86 1.85 -8.00
C ARG A 164 -8.07 3.34 -7.92
N SER A 165 -7.50 3.94 -6.89
CA SER A 165 -7.38 5.39 -6.79
C SER A 165 -6.43 5.96 -7.86
N PRO A 166 -6.77 7.05 -8.57
CA PRO A 166 -5.97 7.56 -9.67
C PRO A 166 -4.56 8.05 -9.28
N ALA A 167 -4.43 8.88 -8.25
CA ALA A 167 -3.17 9.53 -7.89
C ALA A 167 -2.30 8.68 -6.95
N THR A 168 -2.90 8.02 -5.96
CA THR A 168 -2.18 7.15 -5.01
C THR A 168 -2.01 5.71 -5.50
N ARG A 169 -2.75 5.29 -6.54
CA ARG A 169 -2.67 3.96 -7.16
C ARG A 169 -2.96 2.81 -6.20
N ILE A 170 -3.64 3.08 -5.09
CA ILE A 170 -4.08 2.08 -4.13
C ILE A 170 -5.18 1.24 -4.79
N LEU A 171 -4.99 -0.08 -4.83
CA LEU A 171 -5.99 -1.05 -5.27
C LEU A 171 -7.17 -1.07 -4.28
N LEU A 172 -8.38 -0.89 -4.78
CA LEU A 172 -9.59 -0.72 -3.99
C LEU A 172 -10.45 -1.98 -4.00
N SER A 173 -10.79 -2.43 -5.20
CA SER A 173 -11.55 -3.66 -5.46
C SER A 173 -11.13 -4.25 -6.80
N ALA A 174 -11.63 -5.46 -7.07
CA ALA A 174 -11.36 -6.16 -8.32
C ALA A 174 -12.49 -7.17 -8.59
N GLU A 175 -12.74 -7.44 -9.87
CA GLU A 175 -13.69 -8.46 -10.30
C GLU A 175 -13.12 -9.27 -11.46
N LYS A 176 -13.44 -10.57 -11.48
CA LYS A 176 -13.04 -11.46 -12.57
C LYS A 176 -13.97 -11.23 -13.75
N LEU A 177 -13.40 -10.99 -14.93
CA LEU A 177 -14.17 -10.92 -16.15
C LEU A 177 -14.51 -12.34 -16.56
N GLN A 178 -15.80 -12.63 -16.77
CA GLN A 178 -16.20 -13.91 -17.35
C GLN A 178 -15.61 -13.96 -18.77
N GLY A 179 -14.82 -14.99 -19.04
CA GLY A 179 -14.35 -15.23 -20.40
C GLY A 179 -15.56 -15.57 -21.26
N ASN A 180 -15.86 -14.70 -22.24
CA ASN A 180 -16.68 -15.10 -23.38
C ASN A 180 -15.95 -16.14 -24.23
#